data_AF-A0A2S2PS62-F1
#
_entry.id   AF-A0A2S2PS62-F1
#
_cell.length_a   1.000
_cell.length_b   1.000
_cell.length_c   1.000
_cell.angle_alpha   90.00
_cell.angle_beta   90.00
_cell.angle_gamma   90.00
#
_symmetry.space_group_name_H-M   'P 1'
#
loop_
_entity.id
_entity.type
_entity.pdbx_description
1 polymer ?
#
loop_
_entity_poly.entity_id
_entity_poly.type
_entity_poly.pdbx_seq_one_letter_code
_entity_poly.pdbx_strand_id
1 'polypeptide(L)'
;EDLAVVADTLVEGVPPETYRTLPGIRRNSTIYVDNLKFKYYKRELLVNTISLICERQKNRRHPMCYGTASVSRNIMDNRLSLINPHNHRPDNIDLHVPYLREAIANKGLDLTNTTASVRTIYNNEIIQGRS
;
A
#
# COMPACT_ATOMS: atom_id res chain seq x y z
N GLU A 1 -36.78 0.04 18.64
CA GLU A 1 -35.73 -0.63 19.44
C GLU A 1 -35.89 -2.11 19.11
N ASP A 2 -35.02 -2.76 18.34
CA ASP A 2 -33.58 -2.87 18.50
C ASP A 2 -32.84 -2.95 17.17
N LEU A 3 -31.73 -2.21 17.09
CA LEU A 3 -30.71 -2.34 16.05
C LEU A 3 -29.88 -3.59 16.36
N ALA A 4 -30.10 -4.66 15.60
CA ALA A 4 -29.16 -5.77 15.57
C ALA A 4 -27.82 -5.28 15.00
N VAL A 5 -26.89 -4.99 15.90
CA VAL A 5 -25.48 -4.74 15.58
C VAL A 5 -24.95 -6.03 14.96
N VAL A 6 -24.78 -6.03 13.64
CA VAL A 6 -24.10 -7.09 12.92
C VAL A 6 -22.66 -7.07 13.43
N ALA A 7 -22.36 -7.99 14.36
CA ALA A 7 -21.02 -8.26 14.82
C ALA A 7 -20.22 -8.70 13.59
N ASP A 8 -19.41 -7.76 13.08
CA ASP A 8 -18.57 -7.96 11.93
C ASP A 8 -17.58 -9.07 12.25
N THR A 9 -17.79 -10.20 11.58
CA THR A 9 -17.03 -11.45 11.64
C THR A 9 -15.54 -11.21 11.85
N LEU A 10 -15.03 -11.60 13.02
CA LEU A 10 -13.61 -11.84 13.22
C LEU A 10 -13.22 -12.96 12.25
N VAL A 11 -12.52 -12.61 11.17
CA VAL A 11 -11.90 -13.62 10.31
C VAL A 11 -10.77 -14.23 11.13
N GLU A 12 -11.05 -15.35 11.80
CA GLU A 12 -10.03 -16.32 12.24
C GLU A 12 -9.37 -16.91 10.99
N GLY A 13 -8.53 -16.10 10.36
CA GLY A 13 -7.74 -16.45 9.19
C GLY A 13 -6.28 -16.58 9.56
N VAL A 14 -5.56 -17.37 8.78
CA VAL A 14 -4.10 -17.47 8.84
C VAL A 14 -3.52 -16.04 8.85
N PRO A 15 -2.67 -15.67 9.83
CA PRO A 15 -2.08 -14.34 9.87
C PRO A 15 -1.22 -14.09 8.62
N PRO A 16 -1.07 -12.82 8.19
CA PRO A 16 -0.17 -12.51 7.09
C PRO A 16 1.26 -12.90 7.45
N GLU A 17 1.99 -13.46 6.47
CA GLU A 17 3.34 -13.98 6.68
C GLU A 17 4.40 -13.10 6.01
N THR A 18 4.09 -12.64 4.80
CA THR A 18 5.02 -11.92 3.93
C THR A 18 4.37 -10.66 3.39
N TYR A 19 5.20 -9.78 2.84
CA TYR A 19 4.71 -8.54 2.23
C TYR A 19 5.43 -8.24 0.92
N ARG A 20 4.92 -7.24 0.21
CA ARG A 20 5.60 -6.56 -0.88
C ARG A 20 5.45 -5.06 -0.70
N THR A 21 6.33 -4.30 -1.35
CA THR A 21 6.24 -2.85 -1.37
C THR A 21 5.74 -2.36 -2.72
N LEU A 22 4.90 -1.33 -2.70
CA LEU A 22 4.45 -0.60 -3.87
C LEU A 22 4.83 0.87 -3.73
N PRO A 23 5.10 1.57 -4.85
CA PRO A 23 5.25 3.02 -4.84
C PRO A 23 3.97 3.69 -4.34
N GLY A 24 4.11 4.64 -3.42
CA GLY A 24 2.98 5.44 -2.96
C GLY A 24 2.69 6.63 -3.87
N ILE A 25 1.59 7.33 -3.57
CA ILE A 25 1.16 8.51 -4.36
C ILE A 25 2.16 9.66 -4.23
N ARG A 26 2.77 9.83 -3.05
CA ARG A 26 3.81 10.84 -2.82
C ARG A 26 5.16 10.28 -3.23
N ARG A 27 6.03 11.15 -3.74
CA ARG A 27 7.41 10.78 -4.07
C ARG A 27 8.11 10.14 -2.86
N ASN A 28 8.85 9.06 -3.12
CA ASN A 28 9.59 8.29 -2.10
C ASN A 28 8.71 7.75 -0.96
N SER A 29 7.38 7.70 -1.14
CA SER A 29 6.50 7.02 -0.21
C SER A 29 6.32 5.57 -0.63
N THR A 30 6.15 4.70 0.37
CA THR A 30 6.03 3.25 0.17
C THR A 30 4.74 2.78 0.79
N ILE A 31 4.01 1.95 0.04
CA ILE A 31 2.85 1.20 0.51
C ILE A 31 3.32 -0.22 0.76
N TYR A 32 2.99 -0.77 1.93
CA TYR A 32 3.25 -2.16 2.27
C TYR A 32 1.98 -2.95 2.01
N VAL A 33 2.09 -4.07 1.32
CA VAL A 33 0.96 -4.95 1.00
C VAL A 33 1.29 -6.35 1.46
N ASP A 34 0.50 -6.89 2.38
CA ASP A 34 0.71 -8.27 2.83
C ASP A 34 0.25 -9.31 1.80
N ASN A 35 0.52 -10.59 2.06
CA ASN A 35 0.07 -11.70 1.22
C ASN A 35 -1.45 -11.88 1.21
N LEU A 36 -2.18 -11.29 2.16
CA LEU A 36 -3.65 -11.27 2.24
C LEU A 36 -4.29 -10.05 1.56
N LYS A 37 -3.48 -9.20 0.92
CA LYS A 37 -3.88 -7.98 0.19
C LYS A 37 -4.38 -6.83 1.08
N PHE A 38 -4.00 -6.78 2.36
CA PHE A 38 -4.16 -5.57 3.16
C PHE A 38 -3.05 -4.57 2.86
N LYS A 39 -3.44 -3.29 2.76
CA LYS A 39 -2.54 -2.17 2.52
C LYS A 39 -2.21 -1.45 3.82
N TYR A 40 -0.94 -1.12 3.99
CA TYR A 40 -0.45 -0.37 5.13
C TYR A 40 0.44 0.80 4.70
N TYR A 41 0.38 1.86 5.48
CA TYR A 41 1.33 2.97 5.43
C TYR A 41 2.29 2.90 6.62
N LYS A 42 3.53 3.30 6.37
CA LYS A 42 4.50 3.57 7.43
C LYS A 42 3.94 4.61 8.41
N ARG A 43 3.98 4.29 9.69
CA ARG A 43 3.67 5.19 10.81
C ARG A 43 4.95 5.79 11.39
N GLU A 44 5.87 4.93 11.81
CA GLU A 44 7.08 5.31 12.53
C GLU A 44 8.23 4.32 12.24
N LEU A 45 9.46 4.80 12.38
CA LEU A 45 10.65 3.96 12.41
C LEU A 45 11.01 3.68 13.85
N LEU A 46 11.13 2.40 14.20
CA LEU A 46 11.64 1.95 15.48
C LEU A 46 13.08 1.44 15.29
N VAL A 47 13.74 1.02 16.38
CA VAL A 47 15.17 0.64 16.36
C VAL A 47 15.45 -0.43 15.30
N ASN A 48 14.68 -1.53 15.29
CA ASN A 48 14.88 -2.65 14.36
C ASN A 48 13.68 -2.90 13.44
N THR A 49 12.57 -2.21 13.66
CA THR A 49 11.32 -2.45 12.93
C THR A 49 10.73 -1.16 12.38
N ILE A 50 9.82 -1.32 11.44
CA ILE A 50 8.98 -0.26 10.90
C ILE A 50 7.56 -0.58 11.34
N SER A 51 6.93 0.36 12.04
CA SER A 51 5.53 0.24 12.46
C SER A 51 4.63 0.72 11.33
N LEU A 52 3.60 -0.07 11.05
CA LEU A 52 2.69 0.07 9.94
C LEU A 52 1.25 0.23 10.45
N ILE A 53 0.47 1.08 9.79
CA ILE A 53 -0.96 1.26 10.03
C ILE A 53 -1.76 0.99 8.77
N CYS A 54 -2.92 0.37 8.92
CA CYS A 54 -3.82 0.14 7.80
C CYS A 54 -4.11 1.44 7.03
N GLU A 55 -4.21 1.36 5.71
CA GLU A 55 -4.57 2.50 4.86
C GLU A 55 -5.87 3.18 5.30
N ARG A 56 -6.87 2.41 5.75
CA ARG A 56 -8.18 2.95 6.17
C ARG A 56 -8.08 3.83 7.43
N GLN A 57 -6.99 3.77 8.19
CA GLN A 57 -6.74 4.71 9.30
C GLN A 57 -6.53 6.15 8.82
N LYS A 58 -6.02 6.33 7.59
CA LYS A 58 -5.79 7.66 6.99
C LYS A 58 -6.89 8.07 6.02
N ASN A 59 -7.78 7.15 5.65
CA ASN A 59 -8.81 7.39 4.64
C ASN A 59 -10.20 7.50 5.27
N ARG A 60 -10.66 8.74 5.46
CA ARG A 60 -11.98 9.06 6.05
C ARG A 60 -13.19 8.58 5.22
N ARG A 61 -12.98 8.07 4.00
CA ARG A 61 -14.05 7.53 3.15
C ARG A 61 -14.53 6.15 3.58
N HIS A 62 -13.76 5.45 4.42
CA HIS A 62 -14.11 4.12 4.91
C HIS A 62 -14.34 4.16 6.43
N PRO A 63 -15.10 3.19 6.98
CA PRO A 63 -15.10 2.93 8.41
C PRO A 63 -13.67 2.79 8.94
N MET A 64 -13.43 3.35 10.12
CA MET A 64 -12.12 3.32 10.75
C MET A 64 -11.66 1.88 10.98
N CYS A 65 -10.44 1.58 10.55
CA CYS A 65 -9.77 0.32 10.84
C CYS A 65 -8.75 0.52 11.96
N TYR A 66 -8.56 -0.47 12.82
CA TYR A 66 -7.53 -0.44 13.86
C TYR A 66 -6.33 -1.33 13.54
N GLY A 67 -6.32 -1.94 12.36
CA GLY A 67 -5.28 -2.86 11.92
C GLY A 67 -3.90 -2.19 11.89
N THR A 68 -2.95 -2.83 12.57
CA THR A 68 -1.55 -2.40 12.66
C THR A 68 -0.64 -3.60 12.49
N ALA A 69 0.54 -3.35 11.96
CA ALA A 69 1.54 -4.38 11.74
C ALA A 69 2.95 -3.81 11.97
N SER A 70 3.94 -4.69 11.97
CA SER A 70 5.34 -4.29 11.90
C SER A 70 6.11 -5.17 10.92
N VAL A 71 7.15 -4.60 10.34
CA VAL A 71 8.11 -5.30 9.49
C VAL A 71 9.52 -5.00 9.97
N SER A 72 10.47 -5.88 9.66
CA SER A 72 11.88 -5.60 9.90
C SER A 72 12.37 -4.42 9.06
N ARG A 73 13.35 -3.67 9.58
CA ARG A 73 14.10 -2.70 8.78
C ARG A 73 14.97 -3.37 7.72
N ASN A 74 15.35 -4.63 7.94
CA ASN A 74 16.00 -5.43 6.92
C ASN A 74 14.95 -5.95 5.95
N ILE A 75 14.92 -5.39 4.73
CA ILE A 75 13.95 -5.79 3.71
C ILE A 75 14.11 -7.26 3.30
N MET A 76 15.29 -7.84 3.49
CA MET A 76 15.57 -9.25 3.18
C MET A 76 14.82 -10.22 4.09
N ASP A 77 14.39 -9.78 5.28
CA ASP A 77 13.64 -10.64 6.20
C ASP A 77 12.25 -10.96 5.63
N ASN A 78 11.68 -10.05 4.82
CA ASN A 78 10.39 -10.18 4.12
C ASN A 78 9.22 -10.73 4.96
N ARG A 79 9.23 -10.49 6.28
CA ARG A 79 8.18 -10.93 7.19
C ARG A 79 7.38 -9.76 7.72
N LEU A 80 6.08 -9.96 7.79
CA LEU A 80 5.15 -9.01 8.39
C LEU A 80 4.51 -9.65 9.62
N SER A 81 4.53 -8.91 10.72
CA SER A 81 3.90 -9.32 11.98
C SER A 81 2.67 -8.45 12.21
N LEU A 82 1.48 -9.05 12.13
CA LEU A 82 0.23 -8.39 12.48
C LEU A 82 0.17 -8.15 14.00
N ILE A 83 -0.11 -6.91 14.41
CA ILE A 83 -0.21 -6.53 15.82
C ILE A 83 -1.68 -6.41 16.21
N ASN A 84 -2.45 -5.64 15.43
CA ASN A 84 -3.91 -5.55 15.57
C ASN A 84 -4.58 -6.06 14.30
N PRO A 85 -5.66 -6.86 14.42
CA PRO A 85 -6.38 -7.37 13.27
C PRO A 85 -7.15 -6.29 12.49
N HIS A 86 -7.49 -6.61 11.25
CA HIS A 86 -8.38 -5.78 10.43
C HIS A 86 -9.84 -6.09 10.76
N ASN A 87 -10.67 -5.05 10.74
CA ASN A 87 -12.14 -5.13 10.83
C ASN A 87 -12.79 -4.91 9.46
N HIS A 88 -12.12 -5.32 8.39
CA HIS A 88 -12.62 -5.21 7.04
C HIS A 88 -12.00 -6.27 6.15
N ARG A 89 -12.64 -6.51 5.00
CA ARG A 89 -12.09 -7.36 3.96
C ARG A 89 -10.97 -6.63 3.19
N PRO A 90 -9.99 -7.36 2.64
CA PRO A 90 -8.98 -6.78 1.78
C PRO A 90 -9.61 -6.25 0.48
N ASP A 91 -8.96 -5.25 -0.12
CA ASP A 91 -9.40 -4.68 -1.39
C ASP A 91 -8.71 -5.40 -2.56
N ASN A 92 -9.31 -5.36 -3.75
CA ASN A 92 -8.61 -5.73 -4.98
C ASN A 92 -7.52 -4.68 -5.27
N ILE A 93 -6.28 -5.14 -5.44
CA ILE A 93 -5.14 -4.26 -5.70
C ILE A 93 -4.67 -4.46 -7.14
N ASP A 94 -4.84 -3.43 -7.96
CA ASP A 94 -4.13 -3.31 -9.23
C ASP A 94 -2.68 -2.93 -8.93
N LEU A 95 -1.77 -3.90 -9.11
CA LEU A 95 -0.36 -3.71 -8.86
C LEU A 95 0.32 -2.86 -9.94
N HIS A 96 -0.26 -2.74 -11.12
CA HIS A 96 0.35 -2.06 -12.26
C HIS A 96 0.22 -0.53 -12.15
N VAL A 97 -0.91 -0.05 -11.64
CA VAL A 97 -1.17 1.39 -11.48
C VAL A 97 -0.13 2.12 -10.61
N PRO A 98 0.30 1.60 -9.44
CA PRO A 98 1.37 2.21 -8.65
C PRO A 98 2.70 2.35 -9.39
N TYR A 99 3.15 1.30 -10.10
CA TYR A 99 4.41 1.35 -10.85
C TYR A 99 4.34 2.27 -12.06
N LEU A 100 3.23 2.23 -12.81
CA LEU A 100 3.01 3.13 -13.94
C LEU A 100 3.04 4.60 -13.48
N ARG A 101 2.39 4.92 -12.36
CA ARG A 101 2.41 6.26 -11.77
C ARG A 101 3.83 6.71 -11.42
N GLU A 102 4.62 5.82 -10.81
CA GLU A 102 6.01 6.12 -10.45
C GLU A 102 6.88 6.37 -11.69
N ALA A 103 6.75 5.54 -12.73
CA ALA A 103 7.47 5.71 -13.98
C ALA A 103 7.16 7.06 -14.66
N ILE A 104 5.87 7.43 -14.74
CA ILE A 104 5.44 8.74 -15.25
C ILE A 104 6.02 9.88 -14.42
N ALA A 105 5.97 9.76 -13.07
CA ALA A 105 6.50 10.78 -12.18
C ALA A 105 8.01 10.97 -12.34
N ASN A 106 8.75 9.86 -12.49
CA ASN A 106 10.20 9.90 -12.70
C ASN A 106 10.54 10.55 -14.05
N LYS A 107 9.84 10.20 -15.14
CA LYS A 107 10.05 10.84 -16.46
C LYS A 107 9.66 12.31 -16.49
N GLY A 108 8.67 12.74 -15.70
CA GLY A 108 8.28 14.15 -15.59
C GLY A 108 9.26 14.99 -14.77
N LEU A 109 10.08 14.37 -13.92
CA LEU A 109 11.13 15.02 -13.14
C LEU A 109 12.50 14.97 -13.82
N ASP A 110 12.62 14.23 -14.92
CA ASP A 110 13.85 14.13 -15.69
C ASP A 110 14.16 15.47 -16.37
N LEU A 111 15.23 16.13 -15.91
CA LEU A 111 15.69 17.42 -16.42
C LEU A 111 16.16 17.35 -17.88
N THR A 112 16.39 16.16 -18.42
CA THR A 112 16.70 15.97 -19.85
C THR A 112 15.44 15.95 -20.72
N ASN A 113 14.27 15.78 -20.11
CA ASN A 113 12.98 15.63 -20.78
C ASN A 113 12.20 16.95 -20.79
N THR A 114 12.85 18.04 -21.25
CA THR A 114 12.33 19.41 -21.15
C THR A 114 11.19 19.75 -22.10
N THR A 115 10.91 18.90 -23.10
CA THR A 115 9.96 19.19 -24.19
C THR A 115 8.78 18.23 -24.26
N ALA A 116 8.79 17.12 -23.51
CA ALA A 116 7.69 16.17 -23.55
C ALA A 116 6.49 16.68 -22.74
N SER A 117 5.33 16.73 -23.37
CA SER A 117 4.07 16.96 -22.66
C SER A 117 3.78 15.81 -21.69
N VAL A 118 3.07 16.08 -20.59
CA VAL A 118 2.59 15.05 -19.65
C VAL A 118 1.84 13.92 -20.36
N ARG A 119 1.06 14.25 -21.40
CA ARG A 119 0.33 13.28 -22.22
C ARG A 119 1.27 12.36 -23.00
N THR A 120 2.36 12.89 -23.54
CA THR A 120 3.37 12.10 -24.26
C THR A 120 4.07 11.12 -23.32
N ILE A 121 4.45 11.57 -22.12
CA ILE A 121 5.06 10.71 -21.10
C ILE A 121 4.11 9.57 -20.73
N TYR A 122 2.85 9.89 -20.43
CA TYR A 122 1.83 8.90 -20.09
C TYR A 122 1.66 7.82 -21.18
N ASN A 123 1.51 8.23 -22.44
CA ASN A 123 1.31 7.30 -23.55
C ASN A 123 2.52 6.38 -23.75
N ASN A 124 3.73 6.92 -23.66
CA ASN A 124 4.95 6.13 -23.81
C ASN A 124 5.09 5.08 -22.71
N GLU A 125 4.75 5.42 -21.47
CA GLU A 125 4.79 4.48 -20.35
C GLU A 125 3.76 3.35 -20.47
N ILE A 126 2.56 3.63 -21.00
CA ILE A 126 1.58 2.57 -21.27
C ILE A 126 2.08 1.60 -22.35
N ILE A 127 2.70 2.13 -23.41
CA ILE A 127 3.22 1.31 -24.50
C ILE A 127 4.36 0.43 -23.99
N GLN A 128 5.27 0.99 -23.19
CA GLN A 128 6.42 0.27 -22.62
C GLN A 128 6.03 -0.71 -21.50
N GLY A 129 4.99 -0.42 -20.71
CA GLY A 129 4.50 -1.30 -19.65
C GLY A 129 3.69 -2.51 -20.14
N ARG A 130 3.40 -2.60 -21.44
CA ARG A 130 2.61 -3.67 -22.08
C ARG A 130 3.45 -4.71 -22.84
N SER A 131 4.77 -4.52 -22.91
CA SER A 131 5.73 -5.42 -23.57
C SER A 131 6.43 -6.35 -22.60
#